data_AF-Q9AJN9-F1
#
_entry.id   AF-Q9AJN9-F1
#
_cell.length_a   1.000
_cell.length_b   1.000
_cell.length_c   1.000
_cell.angle_alpha   90.00
_cell.angle_beta   90.00
_cell.angle_gamma   90.00
#
_symmetry.space_group_name_H-M   'P 1'
#
loop_
_entity.id
_entity.type
_entity.pdbx_description
1 polymer ?
#
loop_
_entity_poly.entity_id
_entity_poly.type
_entity_poly.pdbx_seq_one_letter_code
_entity_poly.pdbx_strand_id
1 'polypeptide(L)'
;MKLTILGGGGFRVPLVYGALLGDHAQGRVSRVTLYDTDADRLTAVARVLAEQGRDVADAPAVVATTELDEALRGADFVFSAIRVGGLAGRAADERVALDEGVLGQETVGADL
;
A
#
# COMPACT_ATOMS: atom_id res chain seq x y z
N MET A 1 -14.59 6.61 9.19
CA MET A 1 -14.31 6.86 7.75
C MET A 1 -13.68 5.63 7.12
N LYS A 2 -13.85 5.44 5.80
CA LYS A 2 -13.19 4.41 4.98
C LYS A 2 -11.98 4.99 4.24
N LEU A 3 -10.79 4.46 4.56
CA LEU A 3 -9.56 4.69 3.81
C LEU A 3 -9.34 3.54 2.82
N THR A 4 -9.04 3.87 1.57
CA THR A 4 -8.59 2.89 0.57
C THR A 4 -7.11 3.11 0.27
N ILE A 5 -6.32 2.04 0.29
CA ILE A 5 -4.89 2.05 -0.03
C ILE A 5 -4.69 1.30 -1.35
N LEU A 6 -4.30 2.03 -2.40
CA LEU A 6 -3.90 1.42 -3.67
C LEU A 6 -2.40 1.11 -3.62
N GLY A 7 -2.01 -0.12 -3.98
CA GLY A 7 -0.69 -0.65 -3.62
C GLY A 7 -0.66 -1.20 -2.19
N GLY A 8 -1.80 -1.73 -1.72
CA GLY A 8 -2.04 -2.25 -0.37
C GLY A 8 -1.17 -3.45 0.02
N GLY A 9 -0.52 -4.11 -0.95
CA GLY A 9 0.49 -5.14 -0.71
C GLY A 9 1.90 -4.58 -0.45
N GLY A 10 2.04 -3.26 -0.29
CA GLY A 10 3.33 -2.60 -0.07
C GLY A 10 3.82 -2.76 1.38
N PHE A 11 5.12 -2.99 1.55
CA PHE A 11 5.75 -3.17 2.88
C PHE A 11 5.64 -1.95 3.81
N ARG A 12 5.27 -0.78 3.29
CA ARG A 12 5.04 0.45 4.09
C ARG A 12 3.63 0.54 4.66
N VAL A 13 2.68 -0.29 4.20
CA VAL A 13 1.29 -0.28 4.67
C VAL A 13 1.17 -0.53 6.19
N PRO A 14 1.95 -1.44 6.81
CA PRO A 14 1.97 -1.59 8.27
C PRO A 14 2.33 -0.32 9.06
N LEU A 15 3.10 0.62 8.47
CA LEU A 15 3.41 1.89 9.12
C LEU A 15 2.21 2.83 9.11
N VAL A 16 1.50 2.89 7.97
CA VAL A 16 0.25 3.66 7.85
C VAL A 16 -0.79 3.12 8.83
N TYR A 17 -0.98 1.80 8.85
CA TYR A 17 -1.94 1.17 9.75
C TYR A 17 -1.58 1.39 11.23
N GLY A 18 -0.29 1.30 11.59
CA GLY A 18 0.17 1.61 12.94
C GLY A 18 -0.17 3.04 13.39
N ALA A 19 -0.07 4.02 12.49
CA ALA A 19 -0.50 5.39 12.78
C ALA A 19 -2.02 5.48 13.01
N LEU A 20 -2.82 4.72 12.26
CA LEU A 20 -4.28 4.66 12.43
C LEU A 20 -4.70 3.97 13.74
N LEU A 21 -3.93 2.98 14.21
CA LEU A 21 -4.20 2.32 15.49
C LEU A 21 -4.01 3.27 16.69
N GLY A 22 -3.16 4.29 16.56
CA GLY A 22 -2.95 5.31 17.59
C GLY A 22 -3.90 6.51 17.51
N ASP A 23 -4.77 6.56 16.49
CA ASP A 23 -5.77 7.61 16.36
C ASP A 23 -7.08 7.18 17.02
N HIS A 24 -7.49 7.92 18.07
CA HIS A 24 -8.75 7.71 18.78
C HIS A 24 -9.68 8.92 18.68
N ALA A 25 -9.40 9.85 17.76
CA ALA A 25 -10.21 11.06 17.62
C ALA A 25 -11.61 10.75 17.06
N GLN A 26 -12.56 11.66 17.30
CA GLN A 26 -13.86 11.62 16.64
C GLN A 26 -13.68 11.78 15.13
N GLY A 27 -14.38 10.95 14.37
CA GLY A 27 -14.28 10.95 12.91
C GLY A 27 -13.10 10.13 12.35
N ARG A 28 -12.33 9.41 13.17
CA ARG A 28 -11.21 8.57 12.73
C ARG A 28 -11.53 7.57 11.61
N VAL A 29 -10.47 7.03 11.00
CA VAL A 29 -10.58 5.90 10.09
C VAL A 29 -10.98 4.66 10.88
N SER A 30 -12.08 4.04 10.47
CA SER A 30 -12.63 2.82 11.10
C SER A 30 -12.63 1.63 10.16
N ARG A 31 -12.35 1.85 8.88
CA ARG A 31 -12.22 0.81 7.85
C ARG A 31 -11.07 1.14 6.92
N VAL A 32 -10.25 0.14 6.65
CA VAL A 32 -9.16 0.19 5.68
C VAL A 32 -9.44 -0.84 4.59
N THR A 33 -9.35 -0.44 3.33
CA THR A 33 -9.44 -1.35 2.18
C THR A 33 -8.11 -1.35 1.44
N LEU A 34 -7.50 -2.52 1.34
CA LEU A 34 -6.24 -2.73 0.64
C LEU A 34 -6.55 -3.22 -0.77
N TYR A 35 -6.02 -2.53 -1.76
CA TYR A 35 -6.03 -2.96 -3.15
C TYR A 35 -4.61 -3.17 -3.65
N ASP A 36 -4.35 -4.34 -4.22
CA ASP A 36 -3.15 -4.63 -4.99
C ASP A 36 -3.53 -5.65 -6.06
N THR A 37 -2.80 -5.68 -7.15
CA THR A 37 -2.97 -6.69 -8.20
C THR A 37 -2.40 -8.05 -7.79
N ASP A 38 -1.56 -8.07 -6.76
CA ASP A 38 -0.90 -9.27 -6.22
C ASP A 38 -1.59 -9.74 -4.92
N ALA A 39 -2.32 -10.85 -5.02
CA ALA A 39 -3.06 -11.44 -3.90
C ALA A 39 -2.17 -12.01 -2.79
N ASP A 40 -0.96 -12.47 -3.12
CA ASP A 40 -0.02 -13.00 -2.13
C ASP A 40 0.55 -11.87 -1.28
N ARG A 41 0.90 -10.74 -1.91
CA ARG A 41 1.31 -9.51 -1.22
C ARG A 41 0.19 -8.98 -0.33
N LEU A 42 -1.06 -8.98 -0.80
CA LEU A 42 -2.22 -8.62 0.03
C LEU A 42 -2.36 -9.55 1.23
N THR A 43 -2.26 -10.86 1.04
CA THR A 43 -2.38 -11.85 2.10
C THR A 43 -1.28 -11.65 3.15
N ALA A 44 -0.04 -11.44 2.72
CA ALA A 44 1.09 -11.19 3.62
C ALA A 44 0.86 -9.92 4.45
N VAL A 45 0.49 -8.80 3.82
CA VAL A 45 0.23 -7.54 4.53
C VAL A 45 -0.97 -7.67 5.47
N ALA A 46 -2.08 -8.27 5.03
CA ALA A 46 -3.27 -8.43 5.86
C ALA A 46 -2.99 -9.23 7.15
N ARG A 47 -2.13 -10.26 7.08
CA ARG A 47 -1.70 -11.00 8.28
C ARG A 47 -0.92 -10.12 9.26
N VAL A 48 -0.02 -9.27 8.76
CA VAL A 48 0.73 -8.33 9.59
C VAL A 48 -0.22 -7.33 10.26
N LEU A 49 -1.18 -6.77 9.51
CA LEU A 49 -2.13 -5.81 10.07
C LEU A 49 -3.06 -6.44 11.11
N ALA A 50 -3.50 -7.68 10.87
CA ALA A 50 -4.31 -8.43 11.83
C ALA A 50 -3.55 -8.63 13.15
N GLU A 51 -2.25 -8.92 13.09
CA GLU A 51 -1.42 -9.04 14.29
C GLU A 51 -1.23 -7.70 14.99
N GLN A 52 -0.93 -6.62 14.25
CA GLN A 52 -0.78 -5.27 14.83
C GLN A 52 -2.05 -4.77 15.52
N GLY A 53 -3.23 -5.11 14.99
CA GLY A 53 -4.52 -4.70 15.54
C GLY A 53 -5.10 -5.63 16.60
N ARG A 54 -4.48 -6.78 16.88
CA ARG A 54 -5.05 -7.86 17.72
C ARG A 54 -5.54 -7.37 19.08
N ASP A 55 -4.73 -6.55 19.76
CA ASP A 55 -5.00 -6.09 21.12
C ASP A 55 -5.51 -4.63 21.17
N VAL A 56 -5.90 -4.07 20.02
CA VAL A 56 -6.44 -2.71 19.91
C VAL A 56 -7.95 -2.80 19.73
N ALA A 57 -8.70 -2.48 20.78
CA ALA A 57 -10.16 -2.67 20.83
C ALA A 57 -10.92 -1.96 19.70
N ASP A 58 -10.41 -0.82 19.25
CA ASP A 58 -10.96 -0.01 18.18
C ASP A 58 -10.07 0.00 16.93
N ALA A 59 -9.35 -1.09 16.66
CA ALA A 59 -8.60 -1.24 15.41
C ALA A 59 -9.50 -1.03 14.17
N PRO A 60 -9.06 -0.29 13.14
CA PRO A 60 -9.82 -0.18 11.89
C PRO A 60 -10.00 -1.55 11.23
N ALA A 61 -11.21 -1.88 10.78
CA ALA A 61 -11.47 -3.14 10.08
C ALA A 61 -10.74 -3.16 8.73
N VAL A 62 -9.96 -4.21 8.47
CA VAL A 62 -9.19 -4.37 7.23
C VAL A 62 -9.91 -5.32 6.27
N VAL A 63 -10.05 -4.89 5.02
CA VAL A 63 -10.50 -5.73 3.89
C VAL A 63 -9.46 -5.65 2.79
N ALA A 64 -9.17 -6.76 2.11
CA ALA A 64 -8.28 -6.81 0.96
C ALA A 64 -9.05 -7.29 -0.28
N THR A 65 -8.80 -6.69 -1.44
CA THR A 65 -9.41 -7.10 -2.71
C THR A 65 -8.46 -6.81 -3.87
N THR A 66 -8.56 -7.60 -4.93
CA THR A 66 -7.89 -7.36 -6.22
C THR A 66 -8.79 -6.61 -7.20
N GLU A 67 -10.02 -6.27 -6.81
CA GLU A 67 -10.99 -5.57 -7.64
C GLU A 67 -11.00 -4.07 -7.33
N LEU A 68 -10.56 -3.25 -8.28
CA LEU A 68 -10.40 -1.80 -8.05
C LEU A 68 -11.73 -1.10 -7.76
N ASP A 69 -12.79 -1.46 -8.48
CA ASP A 69 -14.12 -0.88 -8.28
C ASP A 69 -14.67 -1.20 -6.89
N GLU A 70 -14.41 -2.41 -6.39
CA GLU A 70 -14.77 -2.80 -5.02
C GLU A 70 -13.97 -2.00 -4.00
N ALA A 71 -12.66 -1.85 -4.22
CA ALA A 71 -11.78 -1.11 -3.34
C ALA A 71 -12.26 0.34 -3.17
N LEU A 72 -12.55 1.02 -4.28
CA LEU A 72 -12.90 2.43 -4.32
C LEU A 72 -14.35 2.73 -3.87
N ARG A 73 -15.27 1.76 -3.95
CA ARG A 73 -16.69 1.99 -3.64
C ARG A 73 -16.89 2.53 -2.22
N GLY A 74 -17.39 3.75 -2.11
CA GLY A 74 -17.67 4.41 -0.83
C GLY A 74 -16.42 4.79 -0.02
N ALA A 75 -15.25 4.93 -0.66
CA ALA A 75 -14.05 5.45 -0.01
C ALA A 75 -14.24 6.94 0.33
N ASP A 76 -13.93 7.33 1.57
CA ASP A 76 -13.85 8.74 1.97
C ASP A 76 -12.49 9.32 1.57
N PHE A 77 -11.44 8.49 1.65
CA PHE A 77 -10.07 8.85 1.27
C PHE A 77 -9.41 7.73 0.47
N VAL A 78 -8.54 8.13 -0.45
CA VAL A 78 -7.68 7.24 -1.22
C VAL A 78 -6.22 7.64 -1.00
N PHE A 79 -5.43 6.69 -0.52
CA PHE A 79 -3.98 6.81 -0.45
C PHE A 79 -3.37 5.90 -1.53
N SER A 80 -2.68 6.47 -2.51
CA SER A 80 -2.07 5.72 -3.59
C SER A 80 -0.56 5.61 -3.39
N ALA A 81 -0.09 4.37 -3.26
CA ALA A 81 1.32 4.01 -3.17
C ALA A 81 1.68 2.91 -4.19
N ILE A 82 0.98 2.91 -5.34
CA ILE A 82 1.23 1.95 -6.42
C ILE A 82 2.63 2.17 -6.98
N ARG A 83 3.35 1.07 -7.21
CA ARG A 83 4.54 1.03 -8.05
C ARG A 83 4.26 0.12 -9.24
N VAL A 84 3.94 0.71 -10.38
CA VAL A 84 3.79 -0.04 -11.64
C VAL A 84 5.14 -0.69 -11.96
N GLY A 85 5.13 -1.96 -12.41
CA GLY A 85 6.34 -2.75 -12.63
C GLY A 85 7.01 -3.28 -11.34
N GLY A 86 6.60 -2.84 -10.15
CA GLY A 86 7.17 -3.30 -8.89
C GLY A 86 8.67 -3.04 -8.76
N LEU A 87 9.34 -3.86 -7.94
CA LEU A 87 10.81 -3.79 -7.79
C LEU A 87 11.55 -4.28 -9.03
N ALA A 88 10.96 -5.19 -9.80
CA ALA A 88 11.56 -5.69 -11.03
C ALA A 88 11.64 -4.59 -12.10
N GLY A 89 10.56 -3.84 -12.30
CA GLY A 89 10.54 -2.68 -13.19
C GLY A 89 11.57 -1.64 -12.77
N ARG A 90 11.59 -1.27 -11.49
CA ARG A 90 12.62 -0.37 -10.94
C ARG A 90 14.04 -0.86 -11.23
N ALA A 91 14.32 -2.15 -11.00
CA ALA A 91 15.64 -2.71 -11.24
C ALA A 91 16.02 -2.70 -12.72
N ALA A 92 15.04 -2.84 -13.63
CA ALA A 92 15.24 -2.69 -15.06
C ALA A 92 15.55 -1.23 -15.42
N ASP A 93 14.77 -0.28 -14.92
CA ASP A 93 14.98 1.17 -15.16
C ASP A 93 16.38 1.59 -14.70
N GLU A 94 16.77 1.19 -13.48
CA GLU A 94 18.10 1.48 -12.92
C GLU A 94 19.23 0.81 -13.73
N ARG A 95 18.99 -0.38 -14.29
CA ARG A 95 19.99 -1.12 -15.07
C ARG A 95 20.21 -0.50 -16.45
N VAL A 96 19.14 -0.15 -17.16
CA VAL A 96 19.23 0.42 -18.52
C VAL A 96 20.01 1.73 -18.51
N ALA A 97 19.74 2.61 -17.55
CA ALA A 97 20.51 3.84 -17.40
C ALA A 97 22.00 3.57 -17.17
N LEU A 98 22.30 2.59 -16.32
CA LEU A 98 23.68 2.20 -16.00
C LEU A 98 24.42 1.63 -17.22
N ASP A 99 23.73 0.86 -18.05
CA ASP A 99 24.30 0.27 -19.27
C ASP A 99 24.68 1.36 -20.30
N GLU A 100 23.99 2.51 -20.28
CA GLU A 100 24.31 3.71 -21.08
C GLU A 100 25.33 4.65 -20.40
N GLY A 101 25.92 4.22 -19.28
CA GLY A 101 26.92 5.00 -18.54
C GLY A 101 26.35 6.16 -17.73
N VAL A 102 25.04 6.17 -17.48
CA VAL A 102 24.33 7.18 -16.69
C VAL A 102 23.90 6.57 -15.34
N LEU A 103 23.81 7.38 -14.29
CA LEU A 103 23.30 6.90 -13.00
C LEU A 103 21.82 6.53 -13.12
N GLY A 104 21.48 5.26 -12.85
CA GLY A 104 20.11 4.81 -12.62
C GLY A 104 19.65 5.13 -11.20
N GLN A 105 18.50 5.82 -11.06
CA GLN A 105 17.89 6.13 -9.77
C GLN A 105 16.36 6.10 -9.87
N GLU A 106 15.71 5.64 -8.80
CA GLU A 106 14.26 5.39 -8.72
C GLU A 106 13.32 6.53 -9.18
N THR A 107 13.77 7.78 -9.14
CA THR A 107 12.94 8.99 -9.30
C THR A 107 13.58 10.08 -10.14
N VAL A 108 14.83 9.91 -10.57
CA VAL A 108 15.64 10.93 -11.25
C VAL A 108 16.58 10.23 -12.22
N GLY A 109 16.77 10.83 -13.41
CA GLY A 109 17.65 10.29 -14.43
C GLY A 109 16.86 9.70 -15.60
N ALA A 110 17.54 8.89 -16.41
CA ALA A 110 16.92 8.19 -17.54
C ALA A 110 16.27 6.89 -17.06
N ASP A 111 15.07 6.62 -17.55
CA ASP A 111 14.32 5.37 -17.46
C ASP A 111 13.89 4.91 -18.87
N LEU A 112 13.26 3.74 -18.96
CA LEU A 112 12.82 3.12 -20.23
C LEU A 112 11.71 3.88 -20.94
#